data_AF-A0A956Q3W6-F1
#
_entry.id   AF-A0A956Q3W6-F1
#
_cell.length_a   1.000
_cell.length_b   1.000
_cell.length_c   1.000
_cell.angle_alpha   90.00
_cell.angle_beta   90.00
_cell.angle_gamma   90.00
#
_symmetry.space_group_name_H-M   'P 1'
#
loop_
_entity.id
_entity.type
_entity.pdbx_description
1 polymer ?
#
loop_
_entity_poly.entity_id
_entity_poly.type
_entity_poly.pdbx_seq_one_letter_code
_entity_poly.pdbx_strand_id
1 'polypeptide(L)'
;MTDVAAVPAVPANRAQNRSQQRLRFGLSAGPLPVMPFSVVFQNNQILNREFIDAFGIFPSRMVAARNTNEKLEIFIDHAAWWVCGMAVPLLIGRRYNDAVASKLARTFHLHPPKITLPKSGKSWLGRFVDRVSLYGRTSALQVPWQWLDRSTVFKRSGSAMAVVAKEMGCRDVPHLNALLKDDAFRSAVLKGKTNLLVIDTVGNMFNGLISFFGRNWITRYLIGHEGFSGELKYASKDYMEEQSAEYQKNQRKLFRNAVLSSVLGSITGLPLFIRGTLALKRPGTLGKTLKQVLPALNYSNAIFMSKWAVLWSAVFSYMIPSLLASRDKHEFRETLVRDILLFGAYTVGDDMAYKWGSQALQRNVKSGLK
;
A
#
# COMPACT_ATOMS: atom_id res chain seq x y z
N MET A 1 40.82 -37.83 -44.22
CA MET A 1 39.35 -37.65 -44.17
C MET A 1 38.93 -37.80 -42.71
N THR A 2 38.83 -36.68 -42.01
CA THR A 2 38.38 -36.61 -40.62
C THR A 2 37.50 -35.37 -40.52
N ASP A 3 36.19 -35.60 -40.50
CA ASP A 3 35.18 -34.55 -40.32
C ASP A 3 35.22 -34.05 -38.88
N VAL A 4 35.63 -32.80 -38.71
CA VAL A 4 35.49 -32.07 -37.44
C VAL A 4 34.13 -31.39 -37.45
N ALA A 5 33.19 -31.95 -36.70
CA ALA A 5 31.87 -31.37 -36.51
C ALA A 5 31.98 -30.01 -35.80
N ALA A 6 31.57 -28.94 -36.50
CA ALA A 6 31.50 -27.60 -35.95
C ALA A 6 30.43 -27.51 -34.86
N VAL A 7 30.82 -27.13 -33.65
CA VAL A 7 29.91 -26.79 -32.55
C VAL A 7 29.18 -25.48 -32.91
N PRO A 8 27.84 -25.44 -32.92
CA PRO A 8 27.13 -24.21 -33.26
C PRO A 8 27.34 -23.16 -32.16
N ALA A 9 27.86 -22.00 -32.57
CA ALA A 9 28.01 -20.83 -31.72
C ALA A 9 26.64 -20.45 -31.14
N VAL A 10 26.53 -20.45 -29.81
CA VAL A 10 25.36 -19.96 -29.10
C VAL A 10 25.22 -18.46 -29.40
N PRO A 11 24.07 -17.98 -29.92
CA PRO A 11 23.90 -16.58 -30.25
C PRO A 11 24.07 -15.71 -28.99
N ALA A 12 24.97 -14.72 -29.07
CA ALA A 12 25.31 -13.80 -27.98
C ALA A 12 24.07 -13.14 -27.32
N ASN A 13 22.96 -13.03 -28.05
CA ASN A 13 21.67 -12.56 -27.55
C ASN A 13 21.04 -13.41 -26.42
N ARG A 14 21.35 -14.71 -26.32
CA ARG A 14 20.87 -15.54 -25.19
C ARG A 14 21.67 -15.32 -23.92
N ALA A 15 22.97 -15.03 -24.03
CA ALA A 15 23.82 -14.72 -22.89
C ALA A 15 23.51 -13.33 -22.31
N GLN A 16 23.25 -12.34 -23.18
CA GLN A 16 22.84 -10.99 -22.78
C GLN A 16 21.47 -10.96 -22.10
N ASN A 17 20.51 -11.78 -22.55
CA ASN A 17 19.22 -11.91 -21.87
C ASN A 17 19.32 -12.60 -20.50
N ARG A 18 20.27 -13.54 -20.33
CA ARG A 18 20.53 -14.19 -19.04
C ARG A 18 21.25 -13.27 -18.05
N SER A 19 22.16 -12.40 -18.50
CA SER A 19 22.80 -11.41 -17.63
C SER A 19 21.83 -10.29 -17.22
N GLN A 20 20.93 -9.84 -18.12
CA GLN A 20 19.86 -8.90 -17.77
C GLN A 20 18.80 -9.52 -16.85
N GLN A 21 18.47 -10.81 -16.98
CA GLN A 21 17.61 -11.51 -16.02
C GLN A 21 18.30 -11.71 -14.67
N ARG A 22 19.61 -12.00 -14.63
CA ARG A 22 20.38 -12.07 -13.37
C ARG A 22 20.45 -10.74 -12.64
N LEU A 23 20.59 -9.63 -13.36
CA LEU A 23 20.54 -8.27 -12.79
C LEU A 23 19.14 -7.89 -12.29
N ARG A 24 18.07 -8.42 -12.88
CA ARG A 24 16.69 -8.22 -12.39
C ARG A 24 16.33 -9.07 -11.16
N PHE A 25 17.06 -10.15 -10.88
CA PHE A 25 16.70 -11.11 -9.82
C PHE A 25 17.77 -11.36 -8.75
N GLY A 26 18.90 -10.65 -8.75
CA GLY A 26 19.85 -10.65 -7.64
C GLY A 26 20.35 -12.05 -7.23
N LEU A 27 20.52 -12.97 -8.19
CA LEU A 27 20.98 -14.34 -7.92
C LEU A 27 22.49 -14.45 -8.14
N SER A 28 23.27 -14.04 -7.13
CA SER A 28 24.61 -14.55 -6.88
C SER A 28 24.59 -15.38 -5.59
N ALA A 29 25.21 -16.55 -5.60
CA ALA A 29 25.34 -17.44 -4.44
C ALA A 29 26.35 -16.94 -3.39
N GLY A 30 26.29 -15.64 -3.08
CA GLY A 30 26.99 -14.98 -1.99
C GLY A 30 25.98 -14.30 -1.05
N PRO A 31 26.42 -13.68 0.07
CA PRO A 31 25.54 -12.84 0.87
C PRO A 31 24.88 -11.81 -0.06
N LEU A 32 23.55 -11.75 -0.02
CA LEU A 32 22.77 -10.85 -0.87
C LEU A 32 23.38 -9.44 -0.75
N PRO A 33 23.82 -8.81 -1.85
CA PRO A 33 24.33 -7.45 -1.79
C PRO A 33 23.26 -6.59 -1.12
N VAL A 34 23.69 -5.78 -0.16
CA VAL A 34 22.82 -4.80 0.50
C VAL A 34 22.19 -3.99 -0.62
N MET A 35 20.88 -4.15 -0.81
CA MET A 35 20.18 -3.41 -1.86
C MET A 35 20.44 -1.92 -1.58
N PRO A 36 20.92 -1.15 -2.56
CA PRO A 36 21.10 0.29 -2.39
C PRO A 36 19.81 0.89 -1.86
N PHE A 37 19.90 1.88 -0.96
CA PHE A 37 18.72 2.55 -0.40
C PHE A 37 17.75 3.02 -1.49
N SER A 38 18.27 3.46 -2.63
CA SER A 38 17.51 3.83 -3.82
C SER A 38 16.64 2.69 -4.40
N VAL A 39 17.09 1.43 -4.32
CA VAL A 39 16.34 0.25 -4.76
C VAL A 39 15.29 -0.15 -3.72
N VAL A 40 15.60 -0.02 -2.43
CA VAL A 40 14.63 -0.23 -1.33
C VAL A 40 13.51 0.81 -1.40
N PHE A 41 13.87 2.07 -1.65
CA PHE A 41 12.97 3.17 -1.91
C PHE A 41 12.14 2.88 -3.18
N GLN A 42 12.76 2.59 -4.32
CA GLN A 42 12.05 2.24 -5.57
C GLN A 42 11.04 1.09 -5.43
N ASN A 43 11.36 0.07 -4.62
CA ASN A 43 10.48 -1.08 -4.42
C ASN A 43 9.39 -0.83 -3.35
N ASN A 44 9.48 0.26 -2.59
CA ASN A 44 8.51 0.62 -1.57
C ASN A 44 7.71 1.86 -1.98
N GLN A 45 6.75 1.65 -2.86
CA GLN A 45 5.91 2.71 -3.43
C GLN A 45 5.26 3.58 -2.36
N ILE A 46 4.84 3.01 -1.23
CA ILE A 46 4.27 3.79 -0.11
C ILE A 46 5.33 4.72 0.48
N LEU A 47 6.50 4.23 0.90
CA LEU A 47 7.54 5.12 1.47
C LEU A 47 7.95 6.26 0.52
N ASN A 48 7.98 6.02 -0.79
CA ASN A 48 8.27 7.07 -1.77
C ASN A 48 7.19 8.15 -1.77
N ARG A 49 5.93 7.71 -1.71
CA ARG A 49 4.77 8.61 -1.66
C ARG A 49 4.79 9.46 -0.40
N GLU A 50 5.09 8.85 0.74
CA GLU A 50 5.18 9.57 2.02
C GLU A 50 6.31 10.59 2.05
N PHE A 51 7.42 10.27 1.38
CA PHE A 51 8.50 11.22 1.21
C PHE A 51 8.08 12.39 0.31
N ILE A 52 7.43 12.13 -0.82
CA ILE A 52 6.91 13.18 -1.71
C ILE A 52 5.86 14.04 -0.99
N ASP A 53 5.00 13.41 -0.19
CA ASP A 53 3.98 14.11 0.56
C ASP A 53 4.60 15.01 1.63
N ALA A 54 5.45 14.48 2.51
CA ALA A 54 6.06 15.26 3.59
C ALA A 54 7.01 16.37 3.12
N PHE A 55 7.74 16.16 2.02
CA PHE A 55 8.75 17.13 1.55
C PHE A 55 8.32 17.96 0.34
N GLY A 56 7.21 17.60 -0.33
CA GLY A 56 6.71 18.29 -1.52
C GLY A 56 5.31 18.85 -1.33
N ILE A 57 4.31 17.99 -1.15
CA ILE A 57 2.90 18.40 -1.12
C ILE A 57 2.59 19.14 0.18
N PHE A 58 3.01 18.62 1.33
CA PHE A 58 2.75 19.24 2.62
C PHE A 58 3.33 20.66 2.73
N PRO A 59 4.64 20.90 2.45
CA PRO A 59 5.20 22.24 2.58
C PRO A 59 4.58 23.22 1.58
N SER A 60 4.30 22.78 0.34
CA SER A 60 3.65 23.64 -0.65
C SER A 60 2.23 24.04 -0.22
N ARG A 61 1.45 23.12 0.35
CA ARG A 61 0.14 23.44 0.92
C ARG A 61 0.25 24.37 2.12
N MET A 62 1.23 24.18 3.00
CA MET A 62 1.47 25.07 4.14
C MET A 62 1.88 26.49 3.72
N VAL A 63 2.65 26.63 2.65
CA VAL A 63 3.03 27.93 2.07
C VAL A 63 1.84 28.59 1.37
N ALA A 64 1.05 27.82 0.62
CA ALA A 64 -0.13 28.31 -0.08
C ALA A 64 -1.34 28.58 0.84
N ALA A 65 -1.27 28.17 2.11
CA ALA A 65 -2.32 28.39 3.07
C ALA A 65 -2.55 29.90 3.30
N ARG A 66 -3.81 30.31 3.19
CA ARG A 66 -4.24 31.71 3.18
C ARG A 66 -4.21 32.37 4.56
N ASN A 67 -4.27 31.57 5.62
CA ASN A 67 -4.27 32.04 7.00
C ASN A 67 -3.75 30.97 7.97
N THR A 68 -3.59 31.34 9.23
CA THR A 68 -3.07 30.45 10.29
C THR A 68 -4.00 29.27 10.58
N ASN A 69 -5.31 29.44 10.43
CA ASN A 69 -6.28 28.37 10.68
C ASN A 69 -6.17 27.30 9.60
N GLU A 70 -6.06 27.69 8.32
CA GLU A 70 -5.83 26.77 7.21
C GLU A 70 -4.49 26.03 7.36
N LYS A 71 -3.43 26.70 7.86
CA LYS A 71 -2.16 26.04 8.20
C LYS A 71 -2.34 24.98 9.29
N LEU A 72 -3.05 25.31 10.36
CA LEU A 72 -3.32 24.38 11.45
C LEU A 72 -4.14 23.18 10.96
N GLU A 73 -5.14 23.42 10.10
CA GLU A 73 -5.95 22.37 9.48
C GLU A 73 -5.10 21.43 8.63
N ILE A 74 -4.27 21.98 7.72
CA ILE A 74 -3.36 21.20 6.87
C ILE A 74 -2.37 20.41 7.74
N PHE A 75 -1.88 21.00 8.83
CA PHE A 75 -1.01 20.31 9.79
C PHE A 75 -1.73 19.15 10.49
N ILE A 76 -2.97 19.35 10.98
CA ILE A 76 -3.76 18.28 11.61
C ILE A 76 -4.03 17.15 10.61
N ASP A 77 -4.38 17.46 9.37
CA ASP A 77 -4.62 16.47 8.32
C ASP A 77 -3.37 15.62 8.06
N HIS A 78 -2.20 16.24 7.96
CA HIS A 78 -0.95 15.50 7.78
C HIS A 78 -0.55 14.72 9.03
N ALA A 79 -0.72 15.30 10.23
CA ALA A 79 -0.45 14.60 11.47
C ALA A 79 -1.35 13.37 11.62
N ALA A 80 -2.64 13.49 11.29
CA ALA A 80 -3.59 12.38 11.27
C ALA A 80 -3.17 11.29 10.27
N TRP A 81 -2.71 11.68 9.07
CA TRP A 81 -2.21 10.73 8.08
C TRP A 81 -0.97 9.99 8.57
N TRP A 82 0.03 10.72 9.06
CA TRP A 82 1.28 10.15 9.57
C TRP A 82 1.05 9.24 10.78
N VAL A 83 0.16 9.62 11.70
CA VAL A 83 -0.10 8.84 12.92
C VAL A 83 -1.07 7.70 12.63
N CYS A 84 -2.28 8.00 12.16
CA CYS A 84 -3.37 7.03 12.02
C CYS A 84 -3.35 6.30 10.68
N GLY A 85 -2.94 6.95 9.60
CA GLY A 85 -2.81 6.33 8.27
C GLY A 85 -1.57 5.45 8.14
N MET A 86 -0.47 5.80 8.85
CA MET A 86 0.80 5.09 8.71
C MET A 86 1.36 4.48 10.00
N ALA A 87 1.77 5.31 10.97
CA ALA A 87 2.62 4.85 12.07
C ALA A 87 1.91 3.80 12.93
N VAL A 88 0.65 4.04 13.28
CA VAL A 88 -0.15 3.12 14.09
C VAL A 88 -0.43 1.82 13.34
N PRO A 89 -0.97 1.82 12.09
CA PRO A 89 -1.14 0.60 11.31
C PRO A 89 0.14 -0.19 11.13
N LEU A 90 1.26 0.48 10.85
CA LEU A 90 2.56 -0.15 10.75
C LEU A 90 2.90 -0.86 12.07
N LEU A 91 2.90 -0.15 13.20
CA LEU A 91 3.30 -0.72 14.50
C LEU A 91 2.41 -1.90 14.93
N ILE A 92 1.10 -1.79 14.75
CA ILE A 92 0.14 -2.85 15.06
C ILE A 92 0.31 -4.01 14.09
N GLY A 93 0.34 -3.72 12.79
CA GLY A 93 0.52 -4.69 11.71
C GLY A 93 1.81 -5.49 11.86
N ARG A 94 2.89 -4.88 12.38
CA ARG A 94 4.13 -5.58 12.73
C ARG A 94 3.91 -6.65 13.79
N ARG A 95 3.44 -6.24 14.96
CA ARG A 95 3.26 -7.16 16.08
C ARG A 95 2.30 -8.28 15.69
N TYR A 96 1.27 -7.93 14.92
CA TYR A 96 0.33 -8.90 14.38
C TYR A 96 1.02 -9.88 13.40
N ASN A 97 1.77 -9.37 12.42
CA ASN A 97 2.49 -10.18 11.44
C ASN A 97 3.51 -11.11 12.14
N ASP A 98 4.29 -10.60 13.10
CA ASP A 98 5.28 -11.39 13.85
C ASP A 98 4.59 -12.52 14.63
N ALA A 99 3.45 -12.24 15.28
CA ALA A 99 2.67 -13.23 16.00
C ALA A 99 2.08 -14.30 15.06
N VAL A 100 1.54 -13.90 13.92
CA VAL A 100 0.97 -14.81 12.91
C VAL A 100 2.06 -15.65 12.26
N ALA A 101 3.17 -15.04 11.83
CA ALA A 101 4.30 -15.73 11.24
C ALA A 101 4.89 -16.77 12.21
N SER A 102 5.08 -16.40 13.49
CA SER A 102 5.55 -17.32 14.54
C SER A 102 4.57 -18.46 14.79
N LYS A 103 3.26 -18.21 14.71
CA LYS A 103 2.25 -19.27 14.81
C LYS A 103 2.31 -20.21 13.61
N LEU A 104 2.33 -19.67 12.39
CA LEU A 104 2.39 -20.46 11.16
C LEU A 104 3.68 -21.27 11.06
N ALA A 105 4.82 -20.70 11.45
CA ALA A 105 6.10 -21.40 11.43
C ALA A 105 6.10 -22.61 12.37
N ARG A 106 5.54 -22.47 13.57
CA ARG A 106 5.38 -23.58 14.52
C ARG A 106 4.41 -24.65 14.03
N THR A 107 3.25 -24.24 13.50
CA THR A 107 2.22 -25.18 13.06
C THR A 107 2.60 -25.94 11.79
N PHE A 108 3.34 -25.31 10.87
CA PHE A 108 3.64 -25.87 9.55
C PHE A 108 5.14 -26.15 9.33
N HIS A 109 5.91 -26.23 10.42
CA HIS A 109 7.35 -26.56 10.41
C HIS A 109 8.16 -25.72 9.42
N LEU A 110 7.91 -24.41 9.38
CA LEU A 110 8.69 -23.48 8.56
C LEU A 110 9.97 -23.13 9.32
N HIS A 111 11.11 -23.14 8.63
CA HIS A 111 12.37 -22.75 9.24
C HIS A 111 12.42 -21.22 9.36
N PRO A 112 12.79 -20.66 10.52
CA PRO A 112 13.13 -19.25 10.57
C PRO A 112 14.30 -19.03 9.60
N PRO A 113 14.22 -18.07 8.67
CA PRO A 113 15.30 -17.80 7.75
C PRO A 113 16.54 -17.41 8.56
N LYS A 114 17.72 -17.90 8.17
CA LYS A 114 18.98 -17.44 8.76
C LYS A 114 19.16 -15.98 8.34
N ILE A 115 18.93 -15.06 9.27
CA ILE A 115 19.07 -13.62 9.04
C ILE A 115 20.52 -13.22 9.30
N THR A 116 21.31 -13.04 8.24
CA THR A 116 22.53 -12.25 8.30
C THR A 116 22.16 -10.79 8.06
N LEU A 117 22.10 -9.99 9.12
CA LEU A 117 21.91 -8.55 8.99
C LEU A 117 23.19 -7.93 8.43
N PRO A 118 23.14 -7.19 7.31
CA PRO A 118 24.17 -6.22 7.05
C PRO A 118 24.08 -5.19 8.18
N LYS A 119 25.17 -4.99 8.93
CA LYS A 119 25.26 -3.93 9.94
C LYS A 119 25.20 -2.59 9.23
N SER A 120 24.01 -2.07 8.91
CA SER A 120 23.86 -0.83 8.15
C SER A 120 24.08 0.40 9.08
N GLY A 121 25.35 0.64 9.42
CA GLY A 121 25.83 1.87 10.05
C GLY A 121 25.30 2.18 11.47
N LYS A 122 25.99 3.08 12.17
CA LYS A 122 25.62 3.54 13.52
C LYS A 122 24.53 4.64 13.53
N SER A 123 24.03 5.08 12.37
CA SER A 123 23.11 6.22 12.29
C SER A 123 21.70 5.84 12.75
N TRP A 124 20.98 6.78 13.35
CA TRP A 124 19.59 6.57 13.76
C TRP A 124 18.67 6.25 12.56
N LEU A 125 18.88 6.92 11.42
CA LEU A 125 18.15 6.67 10.19
C LEU A 125 18.43 5.28 9.62
N GLY A 126 19.69 4.83 9.64
CA GLY A 126 20.06 3.45 9.24
C GLY A 126 19.40 2.41 10.12
N ARG A 127 19.39 2.61 11.44
CA ARG A 127 18.66 1.75 12.38
C ARG A 127 17.14 1.79 12.21
N PHE A 128 16.57 2.93 11.83
CA PHE A 128 15.15 3.07 11.55
C PHE A 128 14.79 2.34 10.25
N VAL A 129 15.53 2.58 9.17
CA VAL A 129 15.36 1.89 7.89
C VAL A 129 15.59 0.39 8.04
N ASP A 130 16.57 -0.06 8.81
CA ASP A 130 16.76 -1.48 9.13
C ASP A 130 15.55 -2.04 9.89
N ARG A 131 15.02 -1.31 10.89
CA ARG A 131 13.81 -1.74 11.62
C ARG A 131 12.56 -1.75 10.74
N VAL A 132 12.46 -0.84 9.77
CA VAL A 132 11.34 -0.73 8.82
C VAL A 132 11.50 -1.67 7.62
N SER A 133 12.71 -2.12 7.29
CA SER A 133 12.99 -3.08 6.21
C SER A 133 13.06 -4.53 6.71
N LEU A 134 13.37 -4.76 7.98
CA LEU A 134 13.29 -6.05 8.69
C LEU A 134 11.89 -6.67 8.66
N TYR A 135 10.89 -5.81 8.54
CA TYR A 135 9.48 -6.08 8.33
C TYR A 135 9.22 -7.11 7.19
N GLY A 136 10.06 -7.14 6.15
CA GLY A 136 9.84 -7.99 4.96
C GLY A 136 10.43 -9.40 5.01
N ARG A 137 10.92 -9.92 6.15
CA ARG A 137 11.79 -11.13 6.11
C ARG A 137 11.38 -12.27 7.03
N THR A 138 10.09 -12.55 7.15
CA THR A 138 9.53 -13.91 7.07
C THR A 138 8.05 -13.75 7.29
N SER A 139 7.26 -13.97 6.26
CA SER A 139 5.84 -14.11 6.52
C SER A 139 5.24 -15.04 5.50
N ALA A 140 4.60 -16.09 5.98
CA ALA A 140 3.65 -16.84 5.17
C ALA A 140 2.55 -15.92 4.59
N LEU A 141 2.41 -14.68 5.09
CA LEU A 141 1.59 -13.62 4.52
C LEU A 141 2.20 -12.96 3.27
N GLN A 142 3.36 -13.41 2.77
CA GLN A 142 3.88 -13.02 1.46
C GLN A 142 3.31 -13.85 0.32
N VAL A 143 2.65 -14.99 0.61
CA VAL A 143 1.97 -15.80 -0.40
C VAL A 143 0.95 -14.93 -1.15
N PRO A 144 1.11 -14.70 -2.46
CA PRO A 144 0.18 -13.87 -3.23
C PRO A 144 -1.27 -14.38 -3.15
N TRP A 145 -2.25 -13.47 -3.17
CA TRP A 145 -3.68 -13.81 -3.09
C TRP A 145 -4.07 -14.89 -4.11
N GLN A 146 -3.60 -14.74 -5.34
CA GLN A 146 -3.86 -15.65 -6.45
C GLN A 146 -3.31 -17.07 -6.24
N TRP A 147 -2.35 -17.28 -5.33
CA TRP A 147 -1.85 -18.62 -5.00
C TRP A 147 -2.69 -19.32 -3.93
N LEU A 148 -3.52 -18.57 -3.20
CA LEU A 148 -4.54 -19.09 -2.29
C LEU A 148 -5.82 -19.47 -3.04
N ASP A 149 -5.93 -19.13 -4.32
CA ASP A 149 -7.07 -19.51 -5.16
C ASP A 149 -7.14 -21.03 -5.37
N ARG A 150 -8.36 -21.58 -5.29
CA ARG A 150 -8.63 -22.99 -5.59
C ARG A 150 -8.76 -23.27 -7.08
N SER A 151 -9.05 -22.24 -7.87
CA SER A 151 -9.21 -22.44 -9.31
C SER A 151 -7.88 -22.53 -10.02
N THR A 152 -7.82 -23.31 -11.09
CA THR A 152 -6.64 -23.49 -11.95
C THR A 152 -6.33 -22.26 -12.81
N VAL A 153 -7.01 -21.13 -12.58
CA VAL A 153 -6.87 -19.89 -13.35
C VAL A 153 -5.45 -19.33 -13.28
N PHE A 154 -4.74 -19.53 -12.16
CA PHE A 154 -3.38 -19.04 -11.99
C PHE A 154 -2.34 -20.15 -12.10
N LYS A 155 -1.50 -20.06 -13.13
CA LYS A 155 -0.27 -20.85 -13.21
C LYS A 155 0.77 -20.25 -12.26
N ARG A 156 1.39 -21.08 -11.43
CA ARG A 156 2.46 -20.68 -10.52
C ARG A 156 3.80 -20.72 -11.28
N SER A 157 4.58 -19.64 -11.26
CA SER A 157 5.88 -19.59 -11.96
C SER A 157 7.01 -20.07 -11.05
N GLY A 158 7.92 -20.90 -11.58
CA GLY A 158 8.97 -21.55 -10.78
C GLY A 158 9.93 -20.59 -10.08
N SER A 159 10.32 -19.49 -10.74
CA SER A 159 11.25 -18.51 -10.14
C SER A 159 10.62 -17.68 -9.02
N ALA A 160 9.37 -17.22 -9.19
CA ALA A 160 8.66 -16.50 -8.13
C ALA A 160 8.36 -17.42 -6.94
N MET A 161 8.00 -18.67 -7.21
CA MET A 161 7.80 -19.66 -6.15
C MET A 161 9.08 -19.92 -5.35
N ALA A 162 10.25 -19.95 -5.99
CA ALA A 162 11.52 -20.16 -5.29
C ALA A 162 11.84 -19.01 -4.32
N VAL A 163 11.58 -17.76 -4.72
CA VAL A 163 11.77 -16.58 -3.84
C VAL A 163 10.83 -16.67 -2.64
N VAL A 164 9.53 -16.87 -2.87
CA VAL A 164 8.54 -16.96 -1.80
C VAL A 164 8.79 -18.17 -0.90
N ALA A 165 9.18 -19.32 -1.45
CA ALA A 165 9.55 -20.49 -0.66
C ALA A 165 10.71 -20.18 0.30
N LYS A 166 11.76 -19.52 -0.21
CA LYS A 166 12.89 -19.08 0.61
C LYS A 166 12.47 -18.08 1.68
N GLU A 167 11.69 -17.07 1.33
CA GLU A 167 11.23 -16.03 2.25
C GLU A 167 10.26 -16.55 3.31
N MET A 168 9.51 -17.61 3.01
CA MET A 168 8.64 -18.29 3.97
C MET A 168 9.39 -19.30 4.86
N GLY A 169 10.66 -19.57 4.60
CA GLY A 169 11.39 -20.61 5.32
C GLY A 169 11.05 -22.04 4.91
N CYS A 170 10.53 -22.22 3.68
CA CYS A 170 10.35 -23.54 3.10
C CYS A 170 11.70 -24.13 2.68
N ARG A 171 11.83 -25.46 2.76
CA ARG A 171 13.01 -26.19 2.29
C ARG A 171 13.25 -25.99 0.80
N ASP A 172 12.19 -26.05 0.01
CA ASP A 172 12.20 -25.95 -1.44
C ASP A 172 10.82 -25.57 -1.99
N VAL A 173 10.71 -25.47 -3.32
CA VAL A 173 9.46 -25.19 -4.03
C VAL A 173 8.42 -26.31 -3.88
N PRO A 174 8.78 -27.61 -3.95
CA PRO A 174 7.86 -28.71 -3.63
C PRO A 174 7.19 -28.60 -2.26
N HIS A 175 7.95 -28.24 -1.22
CA HIS A 175 7.43 -28.05 0.14
C HIS A 175 6.37 -26.93 0.17
N LEU A 176 6.66 -25.78 -0.46
CA LEU A 176 5.69 -24.70 -0.60
C LEU A 176 4.43 -25.17 -1.37
N ASN A 177 4.60 -25.95 -2.45
CA ASN A 177 3.46 -26.49 -3.19
C ASN A 177 2.59 -27.43 -2.37
N ALA A 178 3.18 -28.25 -1.50
CA ALA A 178 2.45 -29.12 -0.59
C ALA A 178 1.64 -28.29 0.42
N LEU A 179 2.24 -27.28 1.05
CA LEU A 179 1.55 -26.36 1.95
C LEU A 179 0.40 -25.61 1.26
N LEU A 180 0.60 -25.17 0.01
CA LEU A 180 -0.45 -24.52 -0.78
C LEU A 180 -1.54 -25.49 -1.29
N LYS A 181 -1.43 -26.80 -1.03
CA LYS A 181 -2.53 -27.76 -1.21
C LYS A 181 -3.28 -28.02 0.10
N ASP A 182 -2.64 -27.78 1.24
CA ASP A 182 -3.25 -27.88 2.56
C ASP A 182 -4.25 -26.73 2.80
N ASP A 183 -5.49 -27.10 3.07
CA ASP A 183 -6.58 -26.16 3.32
C ASP A 183 -6.42 -25.44 4.67
N ALA A 184 -5.83 -26.09 5.68
CA ALA A 184 -5.56 -25.46 6.98
C ALA A 184 -4.52 -24.34 6.83
N PHE A 185 -3.42 -24.62 6.12
CA PHE A 185 -2.41 -23.62 5.80
C PHE A 185 -2.99 -22.43 5.04
N ARG A 186 -3.72 -22.70 3.95
CA ARG A 186 -4.32 -21.65 3.12
C ARG A 186 -5.32 -20.79 3.87
N SER A 187 -6.18 -21.40 4.69
CA SER A 187 -7.14 -20.68 5.52
C SER A 187 -6.45 -19.78 6.54
N ALA A 188 -5.39 -20.28 7.18
CA ALA A 188 -4.62 -19.53 8.16
C ALA A 188 -3.89 -18.33 7.52
N VAL A 189 -3.28 -18.51 6.35
CA VAL A 189 -2.66 -17.43 5.58
C VAL A 189 -3.70 -16.41 5.12
N LEU A 190 -4.81 -16.85 4.52
CA LEU A 190 -5.91 -15.98 4.09
C LEU A 190 -6.41 -15.12 5.25
N LYS A 191 -6.68 -15.74 6.41
CA LYS A 191 -7.13 -15.03 7.61
C LYS A 191 -6.11 -14.00 8.07
N GLY A 192 -4.83 -14.38 8.17
CA GLY A 192 -3.76 -13.46 8.58
C GLY A 192 -3.64 -12.25 7.65
N LYS A 193 -3.64 -12.48 6.33
CA LYS A 193 -3.56 -11.39 5.34
C LYS A 193 -4.79 -10.50 5.37
N THR A 194 -5.99 -11.07 5.50
CA THR A 194 -7.22 -10.28 5.60
C THR A 194 -7.21 -9.41 6.86
N ASN A 195 -6.71 -9.92 7.98
CA ASN A 195 -6.67 -9.17 9.23
C ASN A 195 -5.65 -8.01 9.16
N LEU A 196 -4.51 -8.19 8.49
CA LEU A 196 -3.60 -7.07 8.20
C LEU A 196 -4.29 -5.99 7.37
N LEU A 197 -5.03 -6.40 6.33
CA LEU A 197 -5.84 -5.47 5.53
C LEU A 197 -6.89 -4.73 6.34
N VAL A 198 -7.53 -5.40 7.29
CA VAL A 198 -8.45 -4.75 8.22
C VAL A 198 -7.72 -3.72 9.09
N ILE A 199 -6.54 -4.04 9.62
CA ILE A 199 -5.75 -3.10 10.43
C ILE A 199 -5.43 -1.82 9.63
N ASP A 200 -4.96 -1.96 8.40
CA ASP A 200 -4.61 -0.80 7.57
C ASP A 200 -5.83 0.04 7.19
N THR A 201 -6.93 -0.62 6.78
CA THR A 201 -8.17 0.07 6.41
C THR A 201 -8.85 0.76 7.60
N VAL A 202 -8.72 0.21 8.81
CA VAL A 202 -9.15 0.88 10.05
C VAL A 202 -8.30 2.13 10.30
N GLY A 203 -6.99 2.06 10.10
CA GLY A 203 -6.11 3.23 10.17
C GLY A 203 -6.53 4.35 9.23
N ASN A 204 -6.78 4.01 7.96
CA ASN A 204 -7.27 4.95 6.96
C ASN A 204 -8.65 5.52 7.29
N MET A 205 -9.55 4.71 7.88
CA MET A 205 -10.83 5.22 8.39
C MET A 205 -10.62 6.26 9.48
N PHE A 206 -9.77 5.99 10.47
CA PHE A 206 -9.49 6.98 11.53
C PHE A 206 -8.87 8.25 10.96
N ASN A 207 -7.95 8.13 10.01
CA ASN A 207 -7.40 9.28 9.31
C ASN A 207 -8.52 10.14 8.68
N GLY A 208 -9.39 9.56 7.86
CA GLY A 208 -10.49 10.31 7.23
C GLY A 208 -11.45 10.92 8.25
N LEU A 209 -11.83 10.17 9.28
CA LEU A 209 -12.72 10.68 10.34
C LEU A 209 -12.09 11.85 11.10
N ILE A 210 -10.79 11.80 11.40
CA ILE A 210 -10.06 12.89 12.06
C ILE A 210 -9.99 14.10 11.13
N SER A 211 -9.62 13.93 9.87
CA SER A 211 -9.50 15.03 8.91
C SER A 211 -10.81 15.80 8.69
N PHE A 212 -11.95 15.10 8.61
CA PHE A 212 -13.23 15.75 8.29
C PHE A 212 -14.05 16.13 9.52
N PHE A 213 -14.03 15.32 10.58
CA PHE A 213 -14.86 15.54 11.76
C PHE A 213 -14.04 15.92 13.00
N GLY A 214 -12.91 15.26 13.23
CA GLY A 214 -12.04 15.53 14.37
C GLY A 214 -11.41 16.93 14.32
N ARG A 215 -11.05 17.38 13.12
CA ARG A 215 -10.48 18.70 12.89
C ARG A 215 -11.45 19.81 13.29
N ASN A 216 -12.74 19.67 12.97
CA ASN A 216 -13.77 20.63 13.39
C ASN A 216 -13.89 20.72 14.92
N TRP A 217 -13.69 19.60 15.63
CA TRP A 217 -13.65 19.61 17.09
C TRP A 217 -12.39 20.32 17.61
N ILE A 218 -11.24 20.06 17.01
CA ILE A 218 -9.96 20.70 17.39
C ILE A 218 -9.98 22.21 17.12
N THR A 219 -10.48 22.65 15.96
CA THR A 219 -10.57 24.08 15.63
C THR A 219 -11.56 24.82 16.53
N ARG A 220 -12.70 24.20 16.86
CA ARG A 220 -13.63 24.75 17.87
C ARG A 220 -12.97 24.91 19.23
N TYR A 221 -12.22 23.91 19.69
CA TYR A 221 -11.56 23.95 20.99
C TYR A 221 -10.44 25.00 21.05
N LEU A 222 -9.64 25.12 19.99
CA LEU A 222 -8.46 25.99 19.97
C LEU A 222 -8.78 27.45 19.63
N ILE A 223 -9.80 27.70 18.82
CA ILE A 223 -10.03 29.02 18.20
C ILE A 223 -11.44 29.54 18.50
N GLY A 224 -12.32 28.73 19.10
CA GLY A 224 -13.70 29.13 19.43
C GLY A 224 -14.60 29.32 18.21
N HIS A 225 -14.13 29.00 17.00
CA HIS A 225 -14.89 29.11 15.76
C HIS A 225 -15.37 27.75 15.27
N GLU A 226 -16.63 27.70 14.84
CA GLU A 226 -17.24 26.52 14.24
C GLU A 226 -17.21 26.65 12.72
N GLY A 227 -16.48 25.77 12.01
CA GLY A 227 -16.53 25.69 10.54
C GLY A 227 -15.17 25.59 9.83
N PHE A 228 -15.20 25.01 8.63
CA PHE A 228 -14.05 24.72 7.75
C PHE A 228 -13.56 25.99 7.04
N SER A 229 -12.27 26.33 7.10
CA SER A 229 -11.74 27.65 6.69
C SER A 229 -11.56 27.92 5.19
N GLY A 230 -12.16 27.09 4.34
CA GLY A 230 -12.01 27.14 2.88
C GLY A 230 -12.79 28.27 2.22
N GLU A 231 -14.09 28.31 2.53
CA GLU A 231 -15.06 29.26 1.96
C GLU A 231 -15.32 30.48 2.86
N LEU A 232 -14.85 30.44 4.12
CA LEU A 232 -15.12 31.45 5.16
C LEU A 232 -14.70 32.89 4.78
N LYS A 233 -13.97 33.09 3.67
CA LYS A 233 -13.57 34.44 3.21
C LYS A 233 -14.46 35.01 2.09
N TYR A 234 -15.28 34.19 1.43
CA TYR A 234 -16.01 34.60 0.21
C TYR A 234 -17.53 34.73 0.39
N ALA A 235 -18.08 34.19 1.47
CA ALA A 235 -19.52 34.23 1.74
C ALA A 235 -19.88 35.30 2.77
N SER A 236 -21.08 35.88 2.63
CA SER A 236 -21.63 36.81 3.62
C SER A 236 -21.80 36.12 4.98
N LYS A 237 -21.69 36.89 6.07
CA LYS A 237 -21.82 36.36 7.44
C LYS A 237 -23.12 35.58 7.65
N ASP A 238 -24.23 36.10 7.11
CA ASP A 238 -25.56 35.50 7.23
C ASP A 238 -25.66 34.14 6.50
N TYR A 239 -25.07 34.04 5.31
CA TYR A 239 -24.99 32.77 4.57
C TYR A 239 -24.21 31.71 5.35
N MET A 240 -23.13 32.14 6.02
CA MET A 240 -22.29 31.25 6.81
C MET A 240 -22.98 30.74 8.07
N GLU A 241 -23.78 31.58 8.72
CA GLU A 241 -24.56 31.18 9.89
C GLU A 241 -25.68 30.20 9.51
N GLU A 242 -26.38 30.45 8.40
CA GLU A 242 -27.45 29.57 7.90
C GLU A 242 -26.92 28.17 7.50
N GLN A 243 -25.88 28.10 6.68
CA GLN A 243 -25.31 26.81 6.23
C GLN A 243 -24.65 26.04 7.38
N SER A 244 -24.03 26.75 8.33
CA SER A 244 -23.45 26.12 9.52
C SER A 244 -24.53 25.54 10.43
N ALA A 245 -25.67 26.22 10.58
CA ALA A 245 -26.80 25.72 11.37
C ALA A 245 -27.42 24.45 10.75
N GLU A 246 -27.62 24.41 9.43
CA GLU A 246 -28.13 23.22 8.74
C GLU A 246 -27.16 22.03 8.86
N TYR A 247 -25.86 22.28 8.67
CA TYR A 247 -24.84 21.26 8.85
C TYR A 247 -24.85 20.69 10.27
N GLN A 248 -24.94 21.53 11.29
CA GLN A 248 -24.97 21.09 12.69
C GLN A 248 -26.16 20.18 12.99
N LYS A 249 -27.34 20.51 12.45
CA LYS A 249 -28.53 19.68 12.59
C LYS A 249 -28.32 18.28 12.00
N ASN A 250 -27.56 18.18 10.91
CA ASN A 250 -27.32 16.93 10.18
C ASN A 250 -26.00 16.23 10.55
N GLN A 251 -25.11 16.86 11.32
CA GLN A 251 -23.73 16.42 11.54
C GLN A 251 -23.64 14.96 12.04
N ARG A 252 -24.50 14.57 12.99
CA ARG A 252 -24.53 13.19 13.51
C ARG A 252 -24.89 12.16 12.44
N LYS A 253 -25.84 12.51 11.55
CA LYS A 253 -26.26 11.64 10.44
C LYS A 253 -25.13 11.53 9.41
N LEU A 254 -24.47 12.63 9.06
CA LEU A 254 -23.35 12.66 8.13
C LEU A 254 -22.15 11.85 8.66
N PHE A 255 -21.80 12.04 9.93
CA PHE A 255 -20.76 11.26 10.61
C PHE A 255 -21.08 9.76 10.59
N ARG A 256 -22.31 9.37 10.96
CA ARG A 256 -22.75 7.98 10.92
C ARG A 256 -22.62 7.40 9.50
N ASN A 257 -23.02 8.14 8.48
CA ASN A 257 -22.93 7.68 7.10
C ASN A 257 -21.47 7.53 6.64
N ALA A 258 -20.57 8.43 7.06
CA ALA A 258 -19.14 8.34 6.79
C ALA A 258 -18.48 7.13 7.48
N VAL A 259 -18.88 6.83 8.72
CA VAL A 259 -18.44 5.62 9.43
C VAL A 259 -18.97 4.38 8.71
N LEU A 260 -20.27 4.36 8.35
CA LEU A 260 -20.87 3.23 7.64
C LEU A 260 -20.22 3.01 6.27
N SER A 261 -19.94 4.05 5.49
CA SER A 261 -19.24 3.92 4.20
C SER A 261 -17.84 3.34 4.37
N SER A 262 -17.11 3.79 5.39
CA SER A 262 -15.77 3.30 5.69
C SER A 262 -15.78 1.83 6.13
N VAL A 263 -16.73 1.46 6.99
CA VAL A 263 -16.86 0.09 7.50
C VAL A 263 -17.33 -0.87 6.41
N LEU A 264 -18.37 -0.50 5.66
CA LEU A 264 -18.95 -1.35 4.61
C LEU A 264 -18.05 -1.43 3.38
N GLY A 265 -17.40 -0.33 3.00
CA GLY A 265 -16.57 -0.27 1.81
C GLY A 265 -15.16 -0.81 2.02
N SER A 266 -14.44 -0.30 3.02
CA SER A 266 -13.02 -0.63 3.23
C SER A 266 -12.85 -1.82 4.17
N ILE A 267 -13.35 -1.71 5.40
CA ILE A 267 -13.04 -2.65 6.49
C ILE A 267 -13.66 -4.02 6.25
N THR A 268 -14.89 -4.08 5.72
CA THR A 268 -15.57 -5.34 5.42
C THR A 268 -15.64 -5.61 3.93
N GLY A 269 -15.95 -4.60 3.10
CA GLY A 269 -16.13 -4.74 1.66
C GLY A 269 -14.93 -5.32 0.94
N LEU A 270 -13.74 -4.74 1.11
CA LEU A 270 -12.54 -5.23 0.41
C LEU A 270 -12.12 -6.65 0.88
N PRO A 271 -12.07 -6.97 2.19
CA PRO A 271 -11.92 -8.33 2.66
C PRO A 271 -12.91 -9.34 2.10
N LEU A 272 -14.20 -9.01 2.08
CA LEU A 272 -15.26 -9.88 1.57
C LEU A 272 -15.15 -10.05 0.06
N PHE A 273 -14.81 -8.99 -0.67
CA PHE A 273 -14.51 -9.04 -2.10
C PHE A 273 -13.38 -10.03 -2.40
N ILE A 274 -12.25 -9.92 -1.70
CA ILE A 274 -11.10 -10.82 -1.88
C ILE A 274 -11.50 -12.27 -1.55
N ARG A 275 -12.13 -12.50 -0.40
CA ARG A 275 -12.54 -13.84 0.05
C ARG A 275 -13.57 -14.47 -0.88
N GLY A 276 -14.60 -13.73 -1.26
CA GLY A 276 -15.64 -14.15 -2.19
C GLY A 276 -15.05 -14.50 -3.55
N THR A 277 -14.15 -13.66 -4.07
CA THR A 277 -13.46 -13.92 -5.35
C THR A 277 -12.60 -15.19 -5.29
N LEU A 278 -11.87 -15.42 -4.19
CA LEU A 278 -11.08 -16.64 -3.98
C LEU A 278 -11.92 -17.91 -3.79
N ALA A 279 -13.15 -17.77 -3.28
CA ALA A 279 -14.06 -18.90 -3.06
C ALA A 279 -14.67 -19.45 -4.38
N LEU A 280 -14.63 -18.70 -5.48
CA LEU A 280 -15.18 -19.11 -6.78
C LEU A 280 -14.38 -20.27 -7.39
N LYS A 281 -14.78 -21.52 -7.13
CA LYS A 281 -14.10 -22.73 -7.65
C LYS A 281 -14.22 -22.87 -9.18
N ARG A 282 -15.38 -22.54 -9.74
CA ARG A 282 -15.68 -22.58 -11.19
C ARG A 282 -16.13 -21.19 -11.65
N PRO A 283 -15.19 -20.25 -11.86
CA PRO A 283 -15.55 -18.89 -12.23
C PRO A 283 -16.09 -18.85 -13.68
N GLY A 284 -17.30 -18.32 -13.85
CA GLY A 284 -17.78 -17.83 -15.15
C GLY A 284 -16.97 -16.62 -15.63
N THR A 285 -17.39 -15.98 -16.73
CA THR A 285 -16.66 -14.84 -17.33
C THR A 285 -16.40 -13.72 -16.33
N LEU A 286 -17.43 -13.25 -15.62
CA LEU A 286 -17.29 -12.22 -14.59
C LEU A 286 -16.34 -12.65 -13.46
N GLY A 287 -16.47 -13.89 -12.98
CA GLY A 287 -15.60 -14.42 -11.93
C GLY A 287 -14.13 -14.49 -12.36
N LYS A 288 -13.84 -14.76 -13.63
CA LYS A 288 -12.46 -14.74 -14.16
C LYS A 288 -11.91 -13.31 -14.18
N THR A 289 -12.71 -12.34 -14.61
CA THR A 289 -12.33 -10.92 -14.58
C THR A 289 -12.04 -10.44 -13.16
N LEU A 290 -12.91 -10.77 -12.20
CA LEU A 290 -12.69 -10.42 -10.78
C LEU A 290 -11.39 -11.02 -10.24
N LYS A 291 -11.09 -12.28 -10.59
CA LYS A 291 -9.83 -12.92 -10.20
C LYS A 291 -8.60 -12.21 -10.76
N GLN A 292 -8.65 -11.72 -11.99
CA GLN A 292 -7.53 -11.00 -12.60
C GLN A 292 -7.15 -9.70 -11.85
N VAL A 293 -8.04 -9.17 -11.01
CA VAL A 293 -7.76 -8.01 -10.14
C VAL A 293 -6.96 -8.40 -8.89
N LEU A 294 -7.07 -9.64 -8.39
CA LEU A 294 -6.42 -10.07 -7.14
C LEU A 294 -4.90 -9.82 -7.09
N PRO A 295 -4.13 -10.05 -8.18
CA PRO A 295 -2.70 -9.74 -8.18
C PRO A 295 -2.40 -8.27 -7.86
N ALA A 296 -3.25 -7.36 -8.31
CA ALA A 296 -3.10 -5.92 -8.13
C ALA A 296 -3.35 -5.48 -6.67
N LEU A 297 -4.02 -6.32 -5.87
CA LEU A 297 -4.33 -6.10 -4.45
C LEU A 297 -3.29 -6.72 -3.50
N ASN A 298 -2.19 -7.28 -4.02
CA ASN A 298 -1.18 -7.90 -3.18
C ASN A 298 -0.37 -6.89 -2.38
N TYR A 299 -0.10 -7.26 -1.13
CA TYR A 299 0.85 -6.54 -0.29
C TYR A 299 2.27 -6.67 -0.82
N SER A 300 3.02 -5.57 -0.76
CA SER A 300 4.47 -5.61 -0.90
C SER A 300 5.08 -5.89 0.47
N ASN A 301 5.97 -6.90 0.53
CA ASN A 301 6.62 -7.34 1.77
C ASN A 301 5.67 -7.72 2.92
N ALA A 302 4.40 -8.06 2.61
CA ALA A 302 3.35 -8.38 3.59
C ALA A 302 2.92 -7.25 4.53
N ILE A 303 3.23 -5.98 4.22
CA ILE A 303 2.98 -4.84 5.12
C ILE A 303 2.45 -3.63 4.39
N PHE A 304 3.03 -3.37 3.22
CA PHE A 304 2.65 -2.22 2.44
C PHE A 304 1.49 -2.62 1.55
N MET A 305 0.33 -2.01 1.79
CA MET A 305 -0.82 -2.13 0.91
C MET A 305 -0.40 -1.87 -0.54
N SER A 306 -0.96 -2.63 -1.48
CA SER A 306 -0.86 -2.22 -2.89
C SER A 306 -1.47 -0.84 -3.07
N LYS A 307 -0.96 -0.08 -4.04
CA LYS A 307 -1.57 1.20 -4.44
C LYS A 307 -3.07 1.09 -4.73
N TRP A 308 -3.54 -0.05 -5.24
CA TRP A 308 -4.95 -0.29 -5.57
C TRP A 308 -5.79 -0.56 -4.33
N ALA A 309 -5.24 -1.28 -3.35
CA ALA A 309 -5.89 -1.43 -2.05
C ALA A 309 -5.93 -0.08 -1.31
N VAL A 310 -4.88 0.74 -1.41
CA VAL A 310 -4.87 2.10 -0.87
C VAL A 310 -5.93 2.95 -1.55
N LEU A 311 -6.02 2.93 -2.89
CA LEU A 311 -7.06 3.66 -3.63
C LEU A 311 -8.47 3.24 -3.19
N TRP A 312 -8.73 1.92 -3.11
CA TRP A 312 -10.00 1.41 -2.63
C TRP A 312 -10.31 1.95 -1.23
N SER A 313 -9.34 1.83 -0.32
CA SER A 313 -9.50 2.34 1.04
C SER A 313 -9.73 3.85 1.05
N ALA A 314 -9.03 4.61 0.23
CA ALA A 314 -9.15 6.05 0.15
C ALA A 314 -10.52 6.49 -0.38
N VAL A 315 -11.07 5.78 -1.37
CA VAL A 315 -12.43 6.06 -1.86
C VAL A 315 -13.45 5.95 -0.72
N PHE A 316 -13.43 4.85 0.02
CA PHE A 316 -14.47 4.57 1.02
C PHE A 316 -14.21 5.18 2.39
N SER A 317 -12.94 5.43 2.74
CA SER A 317 -12.51 5.95 4.05
C SER A 317 -12.08 7.41 4.03
N TYR A 318 -11.89 8.01 2.84
CA TYR A 318 -11.53 9.42 2.70
C TYR A 318 -12.48 10.17 1.77
N MET A 319 -12.61 9.79 0.49
CA MET A 319 -13.42 10.52 -0.50
C MET A 319 -14.91 10.51 -0.18
N ILE A 320 -15.51 9.35 0.09
CA ILE A 320 -16.95 9.32 0.42
C ILE A 320 -17.21 10.09 1.73
N PRO A 321 -16.42 9.89 2.81
CA PRO A 321 -16.51 10.74 4.00
C PRO A 321 -16.33 12.24 3.74
N SER A 322 -15.41 12.65 2.87
CA SER A 322 -15.18 14.06 2.53
C SER A 322 -16.40 14.69 1.84
N LEU A 323 -16.96 13.96 0.88
CA LEU A 323 -18.17 14.35 0.15
C LEU A 323 -19.39 14.40 1.07
N LEU A 324 -19.51 13.44 1.99
CA LEU A 324 -20.59 13.44 2.99
C LEU A 324 -20.40 14.52 4.05
N ALA A 325 -19.18 14.97 4.30
CA ALA A 325 -18.87 16.04 5.23
C ALA A 325 -19.04 17.44 4.62
N SER A 326 -19.22 17.54 3.29
CA SER A 326 -19.46 18.81 2.59
C SER A 326 -20.77 19.45 3.07
N ARG A 327 -20.75 20.76 3.31
CA ARG A 327 -21.87 21.49 3.91
C ARG A 327 -22.88 21.95 2.87
N ASP A 328 -22.39 22.32 1.69
CA ASP A 328 -23.22 22.76 0.58
C ASP A 328 -22.78 22.15 -0.76
N LYS A 329 -23.47 22.55 -1.83
CA LYS A 329 -23.20 22.07 -3.19
C LYS A 329 -21.89 22.59 -3.78
N HIS A 330 -21.40 23.74 -3.35
CA HIS A 330 -20.15 24.31 -3.82
C HIS A 330 -18.98 23.56 -3.20
N GLU A 331 -18.97 23.40 -1.87
CA GLU A 331 -17.98 22.61 -1.13
C GLU A 331 -17.94 21.16 -1.64
N PHE A 332 -19.10 20.56 -1.91
CA PHE A 332 -19.19 19.23 -2.49
C PHE A 332 -18.48 19.14 -3.86
N ARG A 333 -18.72 20.12 -4.75
CA ARG A 333 -18.10 20.16 -6.08
C ARG A 333 -16.60 20.37 -6.00
N GLU A 334 -16.16 21.29 -5.15
CA GLU A 334 -14.73 21.54 -4.92
C GLU A 334 -14.06 20.28 -4.39
N THR A 335 -14.64 19.67 -3.36
CA THR A 335 -14.11 18.45 -2.74
C THR A 335 -14.07 17.29 -3.73
N LEU A 336 -15.12 17.11 -4.55
CA LEU A 336 -15.16 16.09 -5.58
C LEU A 336 -14.04 16.28 -6.62
N VAL A 337 -13.88 17.50 -7.14
CA VAL A 337 -12.84 17.79 -8.14
C VAL A 337 -11.46 17.62 -7.53
N ARG A 338 -11.24 18.17 -6.32
CA ARG A 338 -9.97 18.07 -5.60
C ARG A 338 -9.59 16.62 -5.35
N ASP A 339 -10.52 15.81 -4.85
CA ASP A 339 -10.25 14.41 -4.53
C ASP A 339 -10.02 13.59 -5.81
N ILE A 340 -10.79 13.80 -6.87
CA ILE A 340 -10.55 13.14 -8.18
C ILE A 340 -9.16 13.51 -8.72
N LEU A 341 -8.79 14.79 -8.69
CA LEU A 341 -7.48 15.23 -9.17
C LEU A 341 -6.35 14.70 -8.29
N LEU A 342 -6.49 14.76 -6.97
CA LEU A 342 -5.50 14.28 -6.02
C LEU A 342 -5.29 12.77 -6.17
N PHE A 343 -6.36 11.97 -6.11
CA PHE A 343 -6.25 10.52 -6.23
C PHE A 343 -5.93 10.06 -7.65
N GLY A 344 -6.40 10.76 -8.67
CA GLY A 344 -6.03 10.54 -10.07
C GLY A 344 -4.53 10.77 -10.29
N ALA A 345 -4.00 11.90 -9.83
CA ALA A 345 -2.57 12.17 -9.86
C ALA A 345 -1.77 11.17 -9.03
N TYR A 346 -2.26 10.80 -7.85
CA TYR A 346 -1.63 9.84 -6.93
C TYR A 346 -1.58 8.39 -7.46
N THR A 347 -2.51 8.01 -8.34
CA THR A 347 -2.60 6.64 -8.86
C THR A 347 -2.09 6.48 -10.29
N VAL A 348 -2.36 7.45 -11.15
CA VAL A 348 -1.95 7.46 -12.56
C VAL A 348 -0.65 8.24 -12.74
N GLY A 349 -0.53 9.41 -12.11
CA GLY A 349 0.65 10.27 -12.20
C GLY A 349 1.91 9.60 -11.65
N ASP A 350 1.80 8.86 -10.56
CA ASP A 350 2.89 8.07 -9.97
C ASP A 350 3.48 7.04 -10.95
N ASP A 351 2.63 6.31 -11.68
CA ASP A 351 3.09 5.33 -12.67
C ASP A 351 3.81 6.00 -13.84
N MET A 352 3.32 7.18 -14.27
CA MET A 352 3.93 7.96 -15.33
C MET A 352 5.28 8.54 -14.91
N ALA A 353 5.33 9.16 -13.73
CA ALA A 353 6.56 9.72 -13.15
C ALA A 353 7.60 8.63 -12.91
N TYR A 354 7.19 7.46 -12.39
CA TYR A 354 8.08 6.31 -12.22
C TYR A 354 8.61 5.78 -13.56
N LYS A 355 7.73 5.62 -14.55
CA LYS A 355 8.13 5.14 -15.88
C LYS A 355 9.10 6.10 -16.55
N TRP A 356 8.86 7.40 -16.47
CA TRP A 356 9.74 8.41 -17.06
C TRP A 356 11.04 8.56 -16.29
N GLY A 357 11.00 8.64 -14.96
CA GLY A 357 12.18 8.75 -14.11
C GLY A 357 13.10 7.53 -14.23
N SER A 358 12.55 6.31 -14.22
CA SER A 358 13.33 5.09 -14.41
C SER A 358 13.94 4.99 -15.81
N GLN A 359 13.23 5.42 -16.86
CA GLN A 359 13.77 5.49 -18.21
C GLN A 359 14.90 6.53 -18.33
N ALA A 360 14.76 7.69 -17.70
CA ALA A 360 15.79 8.73 -17.69
C ALA A 360 17.07 8.26 -16.96
N LEU A 361 16.92 7.66 -15.77
CA LEU A 361 18.03 7.06 -15.03
C LEU A 361 18.74 5.94 -15.81
N GLN A 362 17.98 5.07 -16.47
CA GLN A 362 18.55 3.99 -17.30
C GLN A 362 19.30 4.52 -18.53
N ARG A 363 18.87 5.64 -19.11
CA ARG A 363 19.60 6.31 -20.21
C ARG A 363 20.93 6.87 -19.71
N ASN A 364 20.93 7.55 -18.55
CA ASN A 364 22.13 8.17 -17.98
C ASN A 364 23.17 7.14 -17.52
N VAL A 365 22.74 6.01 -16.96
CA VAL A 365 23.65 4.91 -16.59
C VAL A 365 24.28 4.26 -17.83
N LYS A 366 23.52 4.12 -18.93
CA LYS A 366 24.05 3.60 -20.19
C LYS A 366 25.00 4.57 -20.89
N SER A 367 24.84 5.88 -20.72
CA SER A 367 25.73 6.88 -21.31
C SER A 367 27.02 7.06 -20.52
N GLY A 368 27.02 6.83 -19.20
CA GLY A 368 28.24 6.87 -18.37
C GLY A 368 29.07 5.58 -18.37
N LEU A 369 28.60 4.53 -19.05
CA LEU A 369 29.32 3.28 -19.29
C LEU A 369 29.91 3.20 -20.71
N LYS A 370 29.85 4.30 -21.48
CA LYS A 370 30.63 4.53 -22.69
C LYS A 370 31.79 5.43 -22.32
#